data_AF-A0A7R7CE32-F1
#
_entry.id   AF-A0A7R7CE32-F1
#
_cell.length_a   1.000
_cell.length_b   1.000
_cell.length_c   1.000
_cell.angle_alpha   90.00
_cell.angle_beta   90.00
_cell.angle_gamma   90.00
#
_symmetry.space_group_name_H-M   'P 1'
#
loop_
_entity.id
_entity.type
_entity.pdbx_description
1 polymer ?
#
loop_
_entity_poly.entity_id
_entity_poly.type
_entity_poly.pdbx_seq_one_letter_code
_entity_poly.pdbx_strand_id
1 'polypeptide(L)'
;MLASNGAPGMSLANSRNISTVAKASGKIDDAIESELIPIMRFARVLRRDIDAVNNAIELPRGNGQAEGQINRLKALKRAMYGRAGPELLRARMLPPRHTK
;
A
#
# COMPACT_ATOMS: atom_id res chain seq x y z
N MET A 1 -38.24 18.77 -17.65
CA MET A 1 -37.96 18.57 -16.21
C MET A 1 -36.85 17.52 -16.08
N LEU A 2 -36.00 17.65 -15.07
CA LEU A 2 -34.58 17.34 -15.06
C LEU A 2 -34.19 15.85 -14.92
N ALA A 3 -33.22 15.46 -15.75
CA ALA A 3 -32.08 14.55 -15.55
C ALA A 3 -32.28 13.15 -14.93
N SER A 4 -32.30 12.16 -15.84
CA SER A 4 -31.62 10.87 -15.68
C SER A 4 -30.20 11.08 -15.15
N ASN A 5 -29.94 10.67 -13.91
CA ASN A 5 -28.59 10.53 -13.37
C ASN A 5 -28.21 9.04 -13.36
N GLY A 6 -28.06 8.47 -14.54
CA GLY A 6 -27.22 7.29 -14.71
C GLY A 6 -25.79 7.70 -14.40
N ALA A 7 -25.23 7.18 -13.30
CA ALA A 7 -23.85 7.39 -12.91
C ALA A 7 -22.91 6.96 -14.05
N PRO A 8 -22.20 7.89 -14.72
CA PRO A 8 -21.25 7.53 -15.76
C PRO A 8 -19.84 7.54 -15.16
N GLY A 9 -19.14 6.42 -15.21
CA GLY A 9 -17.67 6.48 -15.09
C GLY A 9 -16.90 5.36 -14.41
N MET A 10 -17.48 4.19 -14.15
CA MET A 10 -16.76 3.14 -13.39
C MET A 10 -16.60 1.79 -14.13
N SER A 11 -16.46 1.77 -15.46
CA SER A 11 -16.29 0.49 -16.18
C SER A 11 -15.55 0.55 -17.52
N LEU A 12 -14.44 1.29 -17.62
CA LEU A 12 -13.53 1.18 -18.79
C LEU A 12 -12.04 1.03 -18.44
N ALA A 13 -11.63 1.32 -17.19
CA ALA A 13 -10.25 1.11 -16.73
C ALA A 13 -9.94 -0.37 -16.42
N ASN A 14 -10.97 -1.18 -16.14
CA ASN A 14 -10.78 -2.56 -15.64
C ASN A 14 -10.28 -3.54 -16.72
N SER A 15 -10.73 -3.40 -17.98
CA SER A 15 -10.38 -4.34 -19.06
C SER A 15 -8.89 -4.33 -19.42
N ARG A 16 -8.22 -3.18 -19.34
CA ARG A 16 -6.76 -3.08 -19.59
C ARG A 16 -5.92 -3.63 -18.43
N ASN A 17 -6.37 -3.45 -17.18
CA ASN A 17 -5.67 -3.94 -16.00
C ASN A 17 -5.71 -5.47 -15.90
N ILE A 18 -6.86 -6.11 -16.16
CA ILE A 18 -6.99 -7.59 -16.08
C ILE A 18 -5.97 -8.30 -16.98
N SER A 19 -5.78 -7.82 -18.22
CA SER A 19 -4.79 -8.40 -19.15
C SER A 19 -3.32 -8.18 -18.72
N THR A 20 -3.05 -7.07 -18.02
CA THR A 20 -1.71 -6.73 -17.53
C THR A 20 -1.37 -7.57 -16.29
N VAL A 21 -2.34 -7.75 -15.39
CA VAL A 21 -2.21 -8.62 -14.22
C VAL A 21 -2.06 -10.08 -14.64
N ALA A 22 -2.85 -10.55 -15.62
CA ALA A 22 -2.72 -11.91 -16.16
C ALA A 22 -1.32 -12.16 -16.77
N LYS A 23 -0.77 -11.17 -17.50
CA LYS A 23 0.62 -11.23 -17.99
C LYS A 23 1.66 -11.20 -16.87
N ALA A 24 1.41 -10.47 -15.79
CA ALA A 24 2.29 -10.43 -14.63
C ALA A 24 2.33 -11.79 -13.91
N SER A 25 1.17 -12.44 -13.72
CA SER A 25 1.08 -13.77 -13.11
C SER A 25 1.86 -14.83 -13.89
N GLY A 26 1.79 -14.83 -15.22
CA GLY A 26 2.56 -15.77 -16.06
C GLY A 26 4.07 -15.63 -15.90
N LYS A 27 4.59 -14.40 -15.85
CA LYS A 27 6.03 -14.15 -15.63
C LYS A 27 6.50 -14.53 -14.22
N ILE A 28 5.61 -14.50 -13.23
CA ILE A 28 5.93 -14.91 -11.86
C ILE A 28 6.08 -16.43 -11.80
N ASP A 29 5.26 -17.18 -12.54
CA ASP A 29 5.39 -18.63 -12.64
C ASP A 29 6.70 -19.05 -13.31
N ASP A 30 7.06 -18.40 -14.43
CA ASP A 30 8.35 -18.64 -15.10
C ASP A 30 9.54 -18.34 -14.19
N ALA A 31 9.42 -17.34 -13.30
CA ALA A 31 10.46 -16.95 -12.35
C ALA A 31 10.57 -17.90 -11.14
N ILE A 32 9.53 -18.69 -10.83
CA ILE A 32 9.56 -19.72 -9.79
C ILE A 32 10.30 -20.96 -10.29
N GLU A 33 10.16 -21.30 -11.57
CA GLU A 33 10.88 -22.41 -12.22
C GLU A 33 12.35 -22.07 -12.55
N SER A 34 12.78 -20.84 -12.27
CA SER A 34 14.18 -20.44 -12.43
C SER A 34 15.09 -21.14 -11.41
N GLU A 35 16.22 -21.65 -11.89
CA GLU A 35 17.28 -22.24 -11.04
C GLU A 35 17.99 -21.19 -10.14
N LEU A 36 17.67 -19.91 -10.29
CA LEU A 36 18.21 -18.83 -9.48
C LEU A 36 17.42 -18.71 -8.17
N ILE A 37 17.94 -19.33 -7.11
CA ILE A 37 17.32 -19.37 -5.76
C ILE A 37 16.83 -17.99 -5.26
N PRO A 38 17.56 -16.87 -5.42
CA PRO A 38 17.08 -15.56 -4.99
C PRO A 38 15.82 -15.11 -5.74
N ILE A 39 15.75 -15.39 -7.05
CA ILE A 39 14.64 -15.03 -7.92
C ILE A 39 13.43 -15.90 -7.63
N MET A 40 13.63 -17.22 -7.50
CA MET A 40 12.58 -18.15 -7.11
C MET A 40 11.94 -17.76 -5.76
N ARG A 41 12.76 -17.43 -4.74
CA ARG A 41 12.24 -16.99 -3.43
C ARG A 41 11.45 -15.69 -3.54
N PHE A 42 11.97 -14.72 -4.28
CA PHE A 42 11.27 -13.47 -4.53
C PHE A 42 9.94 -13.69 -5.25
N ALA A 43 9.92 -14.49 -6.31
CA ALA A 43 8.74 -14.81 -7.09
C ALA A 43 7.67 -15.56 -6.28
N ARG A 44 8.07 -16.48 -5.39
CA ARG A 44 7.15 -17.16 -4.45
C ARG A 44 6.48 -16.20 -3.48
N VAL A 45 7.22 -15.24 -2.94
CA VAL A 45 6.66 -14.19 -2.07
C VAL A 45 5.72 -13.28 -2.86
N LEU A 46 6.14 -12.88 -4.06
CA LEU A 46 5.33 -12.02 -4.93
C LEU A 46 4.03 -12.68 -5.38
N ARG A 47 4.04 -14.00 -5.65
CA ARG A 47 2.85 -14.79 -5.96
C ARG A 47 1.87 -14.85 -4.79
N ARG A 48 2.38 -14.93 -3.56
CA ARG A 48 1.55 -14.91 -2.35
C ARG A 48 0.87 -13.54 -2.14
N ASP A 49 1.55 -12.47 -2.54
CA ASP A 49 1.08 -11.08 -2.36
C ASP A 49 0.39 -10.51 -3.61
N ILE A 50 0.01 -11.36 -4.58
CA ILE A 50 -0.62 -10.94 -5.84
C ILE A 50 -1.93 -10.15 -5.58
N ASP A 51 -2.69 -10.52 -4.55
CA ASP A 51 -3.92 -9.82 -4.16
C ASP A 51 -3.62 -8.40 -3.65
N ALA A 52 -2.50 -8.19 -2.95
CA ALA A 52 -2.09 -6.87 -2.50
C ALA A 52 -1.65 -5.99 -3.68
N VAL A 53 -0.98 -6.58 -4.68
CA VAL A 53 -0.61 -5.89 -5.93
C VAL A 53 -1.85 -5.51 -6.73
N ASN A 54 -2.84 -6.40 -6.83
CA ASN A 54 -4.12 -6.13 -7.49
C ASN A 54 -4.86 -4.99 -6.79
N ASN A 55 -4.99 -5.05 -5.46
CA ASN A 55 -5.60 -3.98 -4.68
C ASN A 55 -4.84 -2.65 -4.83
N ALA A 56 -3.51 -2.65 -4.96
CA ALA A 56 -2.73 -1.43 -5.18
C ALA A 56 -2.93 -0.82 -6.57
N ILE A 57 -3.32 -1.61 -7.57
CA ILE A 57 -3.62 -1.17 -8.93
C ILE A 57 -5.09 -0.73 -9.06
N GLU A 58 -6.00 -1.40 -8.35
CA GLU A 58 -7.44 -1.13 -8.37
C GLU A 58 -7.84 0.06 -7.49
N LEU A 59 -7.19 0.23 -6.33
CA LEU A 59 -7.52 1.29 -5.39
C LEU A 59 -6.68 2.54 -5.66
N PRO A 60 -7.30 3.74 -5.77
CA PRO A 60 -6.57 5.00 -5.92
C PRO A 60 -5.84 5.43 -4.62
N ARG A 61 -5.97 4.67 -3.52
CA ARG A 61 -5.27 4.94 -2.26
C ARG A 61 -4.00 4.10 -2.16
N GLY A 62 -2.85 4.72 -2.36
CA GLY A 62 -1.55 4.13 -2.06
C GLY A 62 -1.22 4.12 -0.56
N ASN A 63 -0.16 3.40 -0.19
CA ASN A 63 0.34 3.29 1.18
C ASN A 63 0.96 4.59 1.73
N GLY A 64 1.01 5.68 0.96
CA GLY A 64 1.70 6.93 1.32
C GLY A 64 1.25 7.56 2.64
N GLN A 65 -0.03 7.46 2.99
CA GLN A 65 -0.52 7.97 4.28
C GLN A 65 0.03 7.15 5.46
N ALA A 66 0.05 5.82 5.33
CA ALA A 66 0.59 4.93 6.35
C ALA A 66 2.12 5.08 6.47
N GLU A 67 2.81 5.16 5.34
CA GLU A 67 4.26 5.41 5.29
C GLU A 67 4.64 6.76 5.91
N GLY A 68 3.86 7.81 5.64
CA GLY A 68 4.05 9.13 6.25
C GLY A 68 3.90 9.10 7.77
N GLN A 69 2.89 8.39 8.29
CA GLN A 69 2.71 8.21 9.73
C GLN A 69 3.87 7.41 10.36
N ILE A 70 4.30 6.32 9.71
CA ILE A 70 5.43 5.51 10.16
C ILE A 70 6.71 6.34 10.16
N ASN A 71 6.94 7.16 9.13
CA ASN A 71 8.12 8.00 9.04
C ASN A 71 8.13 9.08 10.13
N ARG A 72 6.98 9.75 10.38
CA ARG A 72 6.82 10.71 11.47
C ARG A 72 7.11 10.07 12.83
N LEU A 73 6.60 8.86 13.07
CA LEU A 73 6.86 8.10 14.30
C LEU A 73 8.35 7.76 14.44
N LYS A 74 8.99 7.28 13.37
CA LYS A 74 10.43 6.97 13.35
C LYS A 74 11.29 8.21 13.64
N ALA A 75 10.93 9.37 13.10
CA ALA A 75 11.62 10.64 13.36
C ALA A 75 11.48 11.05 14.82
N LEU A 76 10.26 10.98 15.38
CA LEU A 76 9.98 11.30 16.78
C LEU A 76 10.77 10.40 17.74
N LYS A 77 10.75 9.09 17.48
CA LYS A 77 11.49 8.08 18.25
C LYS A 77 13.00 8.34 18.23
N ARG A 78 13.59 8.73 17.09
CA ARG A 78 15.01 9.11 16.99
C ARG A 78 15.36 10.38 17.77
N ALA A 79 14.48 11.39 17.77
CA ALA A 79 14.72 12.62 18.50
C ALA A 79 14.69 12.40 20.04
N MET A 80 13.88 11.45 20.50
CA MET A 80 13.49 11.35 21.91
C MET A 80 14.12 10.17 22.68
N TYR A 81 14.62 9.14 22.00
CA TYR A 81 15.25 8.02 22.70
C TYR A 81 16.41 8.46 23.58
N GLY A 82 16.43 7.95 24.82
CA GLY A 82 17.41 8.28 25.85
C GLY A 82 17.27 9.68 26.46
N ARG A 83 16.36 10.52 25.96
CA ARG A 83 16.17 11.92 26.41
C ARG A 83 14.77 12.20 26.94
N ALA A 84 13.79 11.36 26.65
CA ALA A 84 12.41 11.54 27.08
C ALA A 84 11.73 10.20 27.37
N GLY A 85 10.90 10.17 28.41
CA GLY A 85 10.10 9.01 28.81
C GLY A 85 8.90 8.72 27.87
N PRO A 86 8.25 7.56 28.03
CA PRO A 86 7.13 7.14 27.19
C PRO A 86 5.92 8.08 27.23
N GLU A 87 5.73 8.83 28.32
CA GLU A 87 4.67 9.82 28.50
C GLU A 87 4.86 11.02 27.54
N LEU A 88 6.09 11.51 27.41
CA LEU A 88 6.48 12.60 26.51
C LEU A 88 6.34 12.20 25.04
N LEU A 89 6.63 10.94 24.72
CA LEU A 89 6.44 10.40 23.37
C LEU A 89 4.94 10.38 23.01
N ARG A 90 4.07 9.91 23.91
CA ARG A 90 2.62 9.91 23.71
C ARG A 90 2.04 11.31 23.54
N ALA A 91 2.45 12.25 24.39
CA ALA A 91 1.99 13.64 24.31
C ALA A 91 2.30 14.30 22.95
N ARG A 92 3.43 13.95 22.34
CA ARG A 92 3.86 14.51 21.04
C ARG A 92 3.30 13.77 19.81
N MET A 93 2.83 12.54 20.00
CA MET A 93 2.12 11.78 18.97
C MET A 93 0.64 12.16 18.88
N LEU A 94 0.01 12.51 20.00
CA LEU A 94 -1.40 12.85 20.03
C LEU A 94 -1.63 14.20 19.32
N PRO A 95 -2.63 14.32 18.44
CA PRO A 95 -3.08 15.63 17.96
C PRO A 95 -3.45 16.50 19.16
N PRO A 96 -3.23 17.82 19.13
CA PRO A 96 -3.72 18.71 20.17
C PRO A 96 -5.21 18.45 20.37
N ARG A 97 -5.64 18.23 21.62
CA ARG A 97 -7.07 18.16 21.93
C ARG A 97 -7.63 19.54 21.58
N HIS A 98 -8.38 19.63 20.49
CA HIS A 98 -9.25 20.78 20.25
C HIS A 98 -10.33 20.74 21.34
N THR A 99 -10.05 21.43 22.44
CA THR A 99 -11.06 21.76 23.43
C THR A 99 -11.89 22.88 22.81
N LYS A 100 -13.18 22.61 22.57
CA LYS A 100 -14.14 23.63 22.13
C LYS A 100 -14.36 24.65 23.24
#